data_AF-A0AB37R813-F1
#
_entry.id   AF-A0AB37R813-F1
#
_cell.length_a   1.000
_cell.length_b   1.000
_cell.length_c   1.000
_cell.angle_alpha   90.00
_cell.angle_beta   90.00
_cell.angle_gamma   90.00
#
_symmetry.space_group_name_H-M   'P 1'
#
loop_
_entity.id
_entity.type
_entity.pdbx_description
1 polymer ?
#
loop_
_entity_poly.entity_id
_entity_poly.type
_entity_poly.pdbx_seq_one_letter_code
_entity_poly.pdbx_strand_id
1 'polypeptide(L)'
;MQRLLKEITAYFPFLKDVVTFLESLRSDGAYLAYINALEDIYDFIAPQYYNQGGDGIWVDELNLWVTQNNDAHKKEFIYYLTDSLIHGTRGFTKIPADRLAIGLPTNNDAAATGYVVDPQDVKDALQELEDAGNPIRGLMTWSVNWDAGKNKSGEEYNWEFVNRYGYLTGGETPVPEKPSVPADLRSTEKTATSVKLNWSLSEGPQPVLQYELRRNGADSFLVDNPVYNNTGLQPGTAYSYQVRAIDVIGNTSEFSTALTVRTQSEGGGDAKPTTPVLSLAEVTQSSVSLTWTPSTSDSQIVRYQIGRNGWPFQTIASVTTAYTDSDVTADTQYEYYVVAQDTELQWSEVSNVLKVKTAGETPVPGNPSLPLDFKSTEQTTTSVTLDWSKAKVAHVQYDLFRDNVFLQRVGSAPFTDTSVLHSRLYGYQIQAIDSVGNSSERSETLLVTTKSEPSDDRPTPPGNLRQTAATMTSVSLEWDASFSALGVASYRLITFGGETVSLDATTLTYTVEGLTAAKTYQFLAGALDTEKNLSGPSNVVHASTSAAISEWKTAQSYLEGDKVTYGGDTYICLNPHTSQIDWKPGSAPTLWALWVEQAGGKLYPGLPKKWQ
;
A
#
# COMPACT_ATOMS: atom_id res chain seq x y z
N MET A 1 -2.51 10.95 24.60
CA MET A 1 -1.68 11.65 23.60
C MET A 1 -0.53 12.44 24.25
N GLN A 2 -0.79 13.43 25.11
CA GLN A 2 0.28 14.19 25.80
C GLN A 2 1.27 13.33 26.61
N ARG A 3 0.81 12.27 27.28
CA ARG A 3 1.67 11.32 28.00
C ARG A 3 2.59 10.51 27.08
N LEU A 4 2.04 9.99 25.97
CA LEU A 4 2.78 9.23 24.96
C LEU A 4 3.87 10.12 24.33
N LEU A 5 3.51 11.35 23.98
CA LEU A 5 4.42 12.32 23.42
C LEU A 5 5.53 12.73 24.40
N LYS A 6 5.21 12.96 25.68
CA LYS A 6 6.20 13.24 26.73
C LYS A 6 7.20 12.09 26.87
N GLU A 7 6.76 10.86 26.69
CA GLU A 7 7.64 9.69 26.69
C GLU A 7 8.47 9.59 25.40
N ILE A 8 7.88 9.78 24.20
CA ILE A 8 8.63 9.79 22.93
C ILE A 8 9.73 10.84 22.94
N THR A 9 9.41 12.07 23.35
CA THR A 9 10.36 13.18 23.42
C THR A 9 11.44 13.00 24.49
N ALA A 10 11.25 12.13 25.48
CA ALA A 10 12.30 11.75 26.41
C ALA A 10 13.38 10.88 25.74
N TYR A 11 12.99 10.04 24.77
CA TYR A 11 13.89 9.14 24.07
C TYR A 11 14.46 9.72 22.78
N PHE A 12 13.72 10.63 22.14
CA PHE A 12 14.12 11.41 20.97
C PHE A 12 14.11 12.88 21.37
N PRO A 13 15.12 13.35 22.12
CA PRO A 13 15.13 14.69 22.70
C PRO A 13 15.08 15.82 21.66
N PHE A 14 15.44 15.53 20.40
CA PHE A 14 15.25 16.47 19.28
C PHE A 14 13.77 16.69 18.92
N LEU A 15 12.86 15.83 19.39
CA LEU A 15 11.41 15.99 19.23
C LEU A 15 10.79 16.81 20.37
N LYS A 16 11.55 17.17 21.41
CA LYS A 16 11.06 17.87 22.61
C LYS A 16 10.57 19.29 22.30
N ASP A 17 10.96 19.81 21.16
CA ASP A 17 10.50 21.10 20.64
C ASP A 17 9.11 21.00 20.01
N VAL A 18 8.30 19.96 20.28
CA VAL A 18 7.01 19.69 19.61
C VAL A 18 5.92 19.44 20.69
N VAL A 19 5.07 20.44 21.03
CA VAL A 19 3.58 20.41 21.26
C VAL A 19 3.02 21.37 22.34
N THR A 20 2.16 22.31 21.91
CA THR A 20 0.74 22.55 22.35
C THR A 20 -0.03 23.31 21.26
N PHE A 21 -1.28 22.94 20.93
CA PHE A 21 -1.94 23.20 19.62
C PHE A 21 -2.25 24.67 19.23
N LEU A 22 -2.43 25.59 20.19
CA LEU A 22 -2.56 27.05 19.91
C LEU A 22 -1.23 27.84 20.14
N GLU A 23 -0.24 27.17 20.70
CA GLU A 23 1.13 27.67 20.86
C GLU A 23 2.02 27.16 19.71
N SER A 24 1.63 26.07 19.03
CA SER A 24 2.44 25.35 18.05
C SER A 24 2.44 25.90 16.64
N LEU A 25 1.38 26.64 16.29
CA LEU A 25 1.33 27.43 15.07
C LEU A 25 1.66 28.88 15.40
N ARG A 26 2.40 29.16 16.48
CA ARG A 26 2.99 30.48 16.70
C ARG A 26 4.32 30.60 15.98
N SER A 27 4.85 31.81 15.83
CA SER A 27 6.14 32.05 15.14
C SER A 27 7.34 31.32 15.77
N ASP A 28 7.22 30.91 17.04
CA ASP A 28 8.15 30.09 17.83
C ASP A 28 7.56 28.69 18.14
N GLY A 29 6.56 28.31 17.36
CA GLY A 29 5.71 27.17 17.61
C GLY A 29 6.40 25.83 17.37
N ALA A 30 6.10 24.92 18.27
CA ALA A 30 6.74 23.64 18.42
C ALA A 30 6.63 22.71 17.17
N TYR A 31 5.64 22.94 16.30
CA TYR A 31 5.44 22.12 15.10
C TYR A 31 6.06 22.71 13.84
N LEU A 32 6.62 23.92 13.90
CA LEU A 32 7.11 24.62 12.71
C LEU A 32 8.25 23.85 12.02
N ALA A 33 9.17 23.26 12.78
CA ALA A 33 10.25 22.45 12.21
C ALA A 33 9.72 21.18 11.51
N TYR A 34 8.67 20.56 12.06
CA TYR A 34 8.03 19.38 11.46
C TYR A 34 7.22 19.74 10.21
N ILE A 35 6.44 20.83 10.27
CA ILE A 35 5.68 21.32 9.12
C ILE A 35 6.65 21.73 8.00
N ASN A 36 7.69 22.51 8.30
CA ASN A 36 8.68 22.91 7.31
C ASN A 36 9.43 21.72 6.71
N ALA A 37 9.78 20.70 7.53
CA ALA A 37 10.43 19.50 7.03
C ALA A 37 9.54 18.66 6.10
N LEU A 38 8.23 18.87 6.15
CA LEU A 38 7.24 18.19 5.30
C LEU A 38 6.67 19.10 4.21
N GLU A 39 7.19 20.32 4.02
CA GLU A 39 6.62 21.33 3.12
C GLU A 39 6.47 20.82 1.67
N ASP A 40 7.32 19.89 1.24
CA ASP A 40 7.27 19.27 -0.09
C ASP A 40 6.43 17.98 -0.16
N ILE A 41 5.91 17.50 0.97
CA ILE A 41 5.29 16.17 1.12
C ILE A 41 3.80 16.27 1.44
N TYR A 42 3.35 17.32 2.14
CA TYR A 42 1.92 17.49 2.45
C TYR A 42 1.17 18.32 1.41
N ASP A 43 -0.07 17.94 1.14
CA ASP A 43 -0.97 18.69 0.25
C ASP A 43 -1.64 19.89 0.96
N PHE A 44 -2.04 19.71 2.23
CA PHE A 44 -2.66 20.76 3.05
C PHE A 44 -2.53 20.48 4.54
N ILE A 45 -2.78 21.50 5.35
CA ILE A 45 -2.87 21.45 6.82
C ILE A 45 -4.30 21.78 7.21
N ALA A 46 -4.86 20.98 8.14
CA ALA A 46 -6.21 21.17 8.64
C ALA A 46 -6.30 21.38 10.16
N PRO A 47 -6.26 22.62 10.66
CA PRO A 47 -6.45 22.91 12.08
C PRO A 47 -7.88 22.58 12.52
N GLN A 48 -8.04 21.65 13.48
CA GLN A 48 -9.34 21.28 14.03
C GLN A 48 -9.79 22.21 15.15
N TYR A 49 -10.95 22.83 14.98
CA TYR A 49 -11.58 23.66 16.01
C TYR A 49 -12.32 22.78 17.03
N TYR A 50 -11.57 22.23 17.99
CA TYR A 50 -12.13 21.39 19.05
C TYR A 50 -12.65 22.22 20.24
N ASN A 51 -13.13 21.58 21.31
CA ASN A 51 -13.68 22.22 22.51
C ASN A 51 -12.68 23.11 23.30
N GLN A 52 -12.25 24.22 22.72
CA GLN A 52 -11.23 25.12 23.26
C GLN A 52 -11.81 26.27 24.10
N GLY A 53 -13.15 26.34 24.23
CA GLY A 53 -13.78 27.29 25.13
C GLY A 53 -13.44 28.75 24.78
N GLY A 54 -12.92 29.48 25.76
CA GLY A 54 -12.61 30.92 25.65
C GLY A 54 -11.31 31.25 24.91
N ASP A 55 -10.65 30.25 24.32
CA ASP A 55 -9.48 30.48 23.46
C ASP A 55 -9.88 31.28 22.22
N GLY A 56 -8.98 32.17 21.81
CA GLY A 56 -9.32 33.23 20.88
C GLY A 56 -8.10 33.99 20.38
N ILE A 57 -8.39 35.09 19.70
CA ILE A 57 -7.40 36.00 19.15
C ILE A 57 -7.79 37.44 19.48
N TRP A 58 -6.79 38.25 19.76
CA TRP A 58 -6.98 39.69 19.89
C TRP A 58 -7.07 40.31 18.50
N VAL A 59 -8.15 41.03 18.21
CA VAL A 59 -8.39 41.71 16.94
C VAL A 59 -8.44 43.21 17.19
N ASP A 60 -7.39 43.92 16.74
CA ASP A 60 -7.23 45.36 16.96
C ASP A 60 -8.34 46.16 16.27
N GLU A 61 -8.76 45.71 15.09
CA GLU A 61 -9.81 46.32 14.28
C GLU A 61 -11.18 46.33 14.99
N LEU A 62 -11.39 45.37 15.89
CA LEU A 62 -12.61 45.21 16.68
C LEU A 62 -12.43 45.66 18.14
N ASN A 63 -11.18 45.93 18.56
CA ASN A 63 -10.79 46.15 19.95
C ASN A 63 -11.40 45.08 20.88
N LEU A 64 -11.31 43.81 20.46
CA LEU A 64 -12.02 42.69 21.07
C LEU A 64 -11.14 41.43 21.12
N TRP A 65 -11.25 40.69 22.23
CA TRP A 65 -10.80 39.31 22.31
C TRP A 65 -11.89 38.40 21.70
N VAL A 66 -11.67 37.97 20.47
CA VAL A 66 -12.62 37.16 19.71
C VAL A 66 -12.37 35.69 20.02
N THR A 67 -13.34 35.02 20.65
CA THR A 67 -13.19 33.64 21.16
C THR A 67 -13.97 32.63 20.35
N GLN A 68 -13.47 31.40 20.33
CA GLN A 68 -14.11 30.28 19.65
C GLN A 68 -15.53 30.02 20.18
N ASN A 69 -15.74 30.12 21.49
CA ASN A 69 -17.05 29.88 22.11
C ASN A 69 -18.03 31.06 22.03
N ASN A 70 -17.70 32.16 21.33
CA ASN A 70 -18.60 33.30 21.19
C ASN A 70 -19.34 33.24 19.85
N ASP A 71 -20.54 32.66 19.87
CA ASP A 71 -21.34 32.50 18.65
C ASP A 71 -21.73 33.84 18.00
N ALA A 72 -21.85 34.93 18.78
CA ALA A 72 -22.13 36.26 18.22
C ALA A 72 -20.96 36.85 17.40
N HIS A 73 -19.76 36.28 17.53
CA HIS A 73 -18.55 36.68 16.82
C HIS A 73 -17.86 35.48 16.13
N LYS A 74 -18.62 34.44 15.77
CA LYS A 74 -18.06 33.21 15.20
C LYS A 74 -17.43 33.46 13.84
N LYS A 75 -18.09 34.28 13.01
CA LYS A 75 -17.57 34.71 11.71
C LYS A 75 -16.23 35.44 11.87
N GLU A 76 -16.13 36.40 12.78
CA GLU A 76 -14.89 37.12 13.06
C GLU A 76 -13.80 36.17 13.59
N PHE A 77 -14.16 35.22 14.46
CA PHE A 77 -13.21 34.22 14.95
C PHE A 77 -12.60 33.42 13.79
N ILE A 78 -13.46 32.87 12.92
CA ILE A 78 -13.05 32.06 11.76
C ILE A 78 -12.18 32.90 10.82
N TYR A 79 -12.63 34.09 10.44
CA TYR A 79 -11.94 34.97 9.51
C TYR A 79 -10.56 35.38 10.05
N TYR A 80 -10.49 36.02 11.21
CA TYR A 80 -9.24 36.60 11.71
C TYR A 80 -8.22 35.54 12.14
N LEU A 81 -8.66 34.34 12.58
CA LEU A 81 -7.74 33.25 12.88
C LEU A 81 -7.12 32.70 11.60
N THR A 82 -7.95 32.50 10.58
CA THR A 82 -7.52 32.00 9.27
C THR A 82 -6.61 33.00 8.56
N ASP A 83 -6.98 34.28 8.54
CA ASP A 83 -6.16 35.39 8.07
C ASP A 83 -4.78 35.39 8.75
N SER A 84 -4.76 35.21 10.08
CA SER A 84 -3.52 35.20 10.85
C SER A 84 -2.61 34.02 10.50
N LEU A 85 -3.17 32.86 10.20
CA LEU A 85 -2.43 31.70 9.70
C LEU A 85 -1.93 31.91 8.26
N ILE A 86 -2.71 32.55 7.40
CA ILE A 86 -2.30 32.79 6.00
C ILE A 86 -1.16 33.80 5.91
N HIS A 87 -1.16 34.81 6.78
CA HIS A 87 -0.20 35.90 6.76
C HIS A 87 0.92 35.75 7.79
N GLY A 88 0.81 34.81 8.73
CA GLY A 88 1.76 34.66 9.84
C GLY A 88 1.72 35.86 10.79
N THR A 89 0.54 36.39 11.07
CA THR A 89 0.32 37.58 11.91
C THR A 89 -0.29 37.21 13.26
N ARG A 90 -0.43 38.17 14.18
CA ARG A 90 -1.03 37.97 15.53
C ARG A 90 -0.35 36.84 16.33
N GLY A 91 0.93 36.64 16.03
CA GLY A 91 1.78 35.62 16.65
C GLY A 91 1.67 34.25 16.02
N PHE A 92 0.99 34.07 14.87
CA PHE A 92 0.86 32.79 14.17
C PHE A 92 1.95 32.57 13.10
N THR A 93 2.17 31.30 12.76
CA THR A 93 3.01 30.81 11.68
C THR A 93 2.24 30.90 10.37
N LYS A 94 2.97 31.20 9.30
CA LYS A 94 2.42 31.30 7.96
C LYS A 94 2.14 29.91 7.36
N ILE A 95 0.92 29.71 6.86
CA ILE A 95 0.48 28.55 6.06
C ILE A 95 -0.08 29.10 4.74
N PRO A 96 0.38 28.65 3.56
CA PRO A 96 -0.20 29.08 2.29
C PRO A 96 -1.72 28.83 2.24
N ALA A 97 -2.50 29.80 1.74
CA ALA A 97 -3.96 29.73 1.72
C ALA A 97 -4.47 28.49 0.96
N ASP A 98 -3.87 28.20 -0.20
CA ASP A 98 -4.17 27.03 -1.05
C ASP A 98 -3.82 25.67 -0.41
N ARG A 99 -3.13 25.70 0.74
CA ARG A 99 -2.76 24.55 1.57
C ARG A 99 -3.40 24.58 2.96
N LEU A 100 -4.35 25.47 3.22
CA LEU A 100 -5.05 25.56 4.50
C LEU A 100 -6.50 25.08 4.35
N ALA A 101 -6.93 24.11 5.16
CA ALA A 101 -8.33 23.73 5.29
C ALA A 101 -8.80 23.93 6.74
N ILE A 102 -9.96 24.54 6.96
CA ILE A 102 -10.45 24.73 8.33
C ILE A 102 -11.18 23.47 8.80
N GLY A 103 -10.78 22.94 9.95
CA GLY A 103 -11.47 21.82 10.58
C GLY A 103 -12.66 22.30 11.41
N LEU A 104 -13.87 21.86 11.09
CA LEU A 104 -15.08 22.07 11.89
C LEU A 104 -15.71 20.74 12.34
N PRO A 105 -16.32 20.66 13.53
CA PRO A 105 -17.03 19.45 13.95
C PRO A 105 -18.31 19.27 13.13
N THR A 106 -18.70 18.01 12.91
CA THR A 106 -19.91 17.71 12.13
C THR A 106 -21.20 18.24 12.79
N ASN A 107 -21.26 18.26 14.12
CA ASN A 107 -22.42 18.74 14.88
C ASN A 107 -22.00 19.19 16.30
N ASN A 108 -22.96 19.73 17.04
CA ASN A 108 -22.74 20.24 18.40
C ASN A 108 -22.29 19.15 19.40
N ASP A 109 -22.73 17.90 19.25
CA ASP A 109 -22.28 16.81 20.13
C ASP A 109 -20.82 16.42 19.85
N ALA A 110 -20.32 16.61 18.62
CA ALA A 110 -18.94 16.30 18.25
C ALA A 110 -17.92 17.29 18.89
N ALA A 111 -18.23 18.58 18.91
CA ALA A 111 -17.51 19.58 19.71
C ALA A 111 -18.34 20.87 19.88
N ALA A 112 -18.97 21.03 21.04
CA ALA A 112 -19.89 22.13 21.33
C ALA A 112 -19.31 23.54 21.10
N THR A 113 -18.09 23.84 21.55
CA THR A 113 -17.56 25.22 21.38
C THR A 113 -16.92 25.45 20.02
N GLY A 114 -16.49 24.38 19.36
CA GLY A 114 -15.95 24.40 18.00
C GLY A 114 -17.00 24.41 16.90
N TYR A 115 -18.22 23.96 17.23
CA TYR A 115 -19.34 23.96 16.31
C TYR A 115 -19.79 25.38 15.99
N VAL A 116 -20.22 25.55 14.75
CA VAL A 116 -20.70 26.83 14.21
C VAL A 116 -22.21 26.71 14.07
N VAL A 117 -22.92 27.39 14.97
CA VAL A 117 -24.38 27.31 15.08
C VAL A 117 -25.05 27.84 13.81
N ASP A 118 -24.66 29.05 13.38
CA ASP A 118 -25.14 29.66 12.15
C ASP A 118 -24.19 29.33 10.98
N PRO A 119 -24.60 28.52 9.99
CA PRO A 119 -23.74 28.19 8.85
C PRO A 119 -23.38 29.39 7.98
N GLN A 120 -24.11 30.52 8.10
CA GLN A 120 -23.79 31.74 7.37
C GLN A 120 -22.46 32.36 7.84
N ASP A 121 -22.09 32.20 9.12
CA ASP A 121 -20.82 32.70 9.64
C ASP A 121 -19.61 32.11 8.91
N VAL A 122 -19.67 30.81 8.58
CA VAL A 122 -18.63 30.12 7.80
C VAL A 122 -18.64 30.63 6.36
N LYS A 123 -19.82 30.76 5.74
CA LYS A 123 -19.96 31.22 4.36
C LYS A 123 -19.38 32.62 4.17
N ASP A 124 -19.74 33.53 5.07
CA ASP A 124 -19.30 34.92 5.01
C ASP A 124 -17.81 35.04 5.29
N ALA A 125 -17.27 34.28 6.25
CA ALA A 125 -15.82 34.25 6.50
C ALA A 125 -15.02 33.74 5.30
N LEU A 126 -15.48 32.66 4.64
CA LEU A 126 -14.82 32.12 3.45
C LEU A 126 -14.92 33.09 2.26
N GLN A 127 -16.08 33.72 2.07
CA GLN A 127 -16.27 34.72 1.02
C GLN A 127 -15.36 35.94 1.24
N GLU A 128 -15.23 36.41 2.48
CA GLU A 128 -14.36 37.55 2.79
C GLU A 128 -12.87 37.22 2.60
N LEU A 129 -12.44 35.98 2.86
CA LEU A 129 -11.09 35.50 2.53
C LEU A 129 -10.86 35.46 1.02
N GLU A 130 -11.85 34.99 0.25
CA GLU A 130 -11.80 34.97 -1.22
C GLU A 130 -11.74 36.39 -1.80
N ASP A 131 -12.59 37.30 -1.32
CA ASP A 131 -12.62 38.71 -1.73
C ASP A 131 -11.30 39.43 -1.41
N ALA A 132 -10.63 39.03 -0.32
CA ALA A 132 -9.30 39.50 0.06
C ALA A 132 -8.16 38.87 -0.79
N GLY A 133 -8.48 38.00 -1.75
CA GLY A 133 -7.51 37.33 -2.62
C GLY A 133 -6.81 36.12 -1.99
N ASN A 134 -7.35 35.60 -0.88
CA ASN A 134 -6.78 34.49 -0.11
C ASN A 134 -7.77 33.31 0.01
N PRO A 135 -8.28 32.75 -1.10
CA PRO A 135 -9.16 31.59 -1.02
C PRO A 135 -8.41 30.42 -0.40
N ILE A 136 -8.97 29.87 0.68
CA ILE A 136 -8.39 28.69 1.32
C ILE A 136 -8.79 27.40 0.60
N ARG A 137 -8.07 26.31 0.87
CA ARG A 137 -8.32 25.00 0.23
C ARG A 137 -9.72 24.45 0.47
N GLY A 138 -10.31 24.74 1.63
CA GLY A 138 -11.70 24.36 1.94
C GLY A 138 -11.94 24.05 3.42
N LEU A 139 -12.94 23.20 3.68
CA LEU A 139 -13.29 22.72 5.02
C LEU A 139 -12.98 21.23 5.16
N MET A 140 -12.59 20.84 6.35
CA MET A 140 -12.46 19.45 6.79
C MET A 140 -13.40 19.22 7.97
N THR A 141 -13.97 18.02 8.10
CA THR A 141 -14.79 17.65 9.26
C THR A 141 -14.30 16.38 9.93
N TRP A 142 -14.65 16.21 11.21
CA TRP A 142 -14.42 15.00 12.00
C TRP A 142 -15.70 14.55 12.69
N SER A 143 -15.66 13.34 13.24
CA SER A 143 -16.85 12.64 13.73
C SER A 143 -17.92 12.47 12.65
N VAL A 144 -17.51 12.21 11.40
CA VAL A 144 -18.41 12.13 10.23
C VAL A 144 -19.53 11.11 10.42
N ASN A 145 -19.26 10.01 11.11
CA ASN A 145 -20.27 9.01 11.47
C ASN A 145 -21.37 9.55 12.40
N TRP A 146 -21.15 10.68 13.09
CA TRP A 146 -22.14 11.33 13.94
C TRP A 146 -23.06 12.27 13.16
N ASP A 147 -22.73 12.63 11.92
CA ASP A 147 -23.58 13.45 11.05
C ASP A 147 -24.87 12.70 10.65
N ALA A 148 -24.76 11.38 10.50
CA ALA A 148 -25.88 10.44 10.34
C ALA A 148 -26.47 9.96 11.69
N GLY A 149 -25.97 10.50 12.80
CA GLY A 149 -26.31 10.08 14.16
C GLY A 149 -27.56 10.77 14.72
N LYS A 150 -27.78 10.58 16.03
CA LYS A 150 -28.87 11.19 16.79
C LYS A 150 -28.32 12.01 17.95
N ASN A 151 -28.99 13.11 18.27
CA ASN A 151 -28.67 13.89 19.46
C ASN A 151 -29.11 13.16 20.75
N LYS A 152 -28.78 13.73 21.92
CA LYS A 152 -29.17 13.19 23.23
C LYS A 152 -30.69 13.02 23.43
N SER A 153 -31.51 13.74 22.66
CA SER A 153 -32.96 13.66 22.67
C SER A 153 -33.51 12.62 21.67
N GLY A 154 -32.65 11.95 20.92
CA GLY A 154 -33.02 10.94 19.92
C GLY A 154 -33.39 11.51 18.54
N GLU A 155 -33.21 12.81 18.31
CA GLU A 155 -33.49 13.46 17.03
C GLU A 155 -32.30 13.29 16.08
N GLU A 156 -32.58 13.02 14.80
CA GLU A 156 -31.55 12.79 13.79
C GLU A 156 -30.83 14.10 13.42
N TYR A 157 -29.50 14.03 13.30
CA TYR A 157 -28.68 15.12 12.78
C TYR A 157 -28.85 15.33 11.28
N ASN A 158 -29.47 14.38 10.58
CA ASN A 158 -29.89 14.51 9.18
C ASN A 158 -28.77 15.00 8.24
N TRP A 159 -27.53 14.52 8.42
CA TRP A 159 -26.40 14.91 7.58
C TRP A 159 -26.18 16.42 7.54
N GLU A 160 -26.35 17.08 8.68
CA GLU A 160 -26.36 18.53 8.80
C GLU A 160 -25.09 19.18 8.24
N PHE A 161 -23.89 18.63 8.53
CA PHE A 161 -22.64 19.21 8.01
C PHE A 161 -22.59 19.15 6.49
N VAL A 162 -22.87 17.98 5.92
CA VAL A 162 -22.90 17.76 4.47
C VAL A 162 -23.94 18.66 3.81
N ASN A 163 -25.12 18.81 4.41
CA ASN A 163 -26.17 19.67 3.86
C ASN A 163 -25.83 21.16 3.94
N ARG A 164 -25.11 21.60 4.99
CA ARG A 164 -24.70 23.00 5.16
C ARG A 164 -23.56 23.40 4.21
N TYR A 165 -22.57 22.53 4.01
CA TYR A 165 -21.30 22.88 3.38
C TYR A 165 -20.94 22.03 2.14
N GLY A 166 -21.74 21.02 1.80
CA GLY A 166 -21.50 20.15 0.64
C GLY A 166 -21.47 20.91 -0.70
N TYR A 167 -22.05 22.11 -0.77
CA TYR A 167 -21.94 22.98 -1.95
C TYR A 167 -20.49 23.34 -2.30
N LEU A 168 -19.57 23.35 -1.32
CA LEU A 168 -18.13 23.59 -1.53
C LEU A 168 -17.47 22.50 -2.39
N THR A 169 -18.11 21.35 -2.56
CA THR A 169 -17.66 20.25 -3.44
C THR A 169 -18.14 20.40 -4.89
N GLY A 170 -18.94 21.44 -5.20
CA GLY A 170 -19.62 21.57 -6.48
C GLY A 170 -21.07 21.05 -6.48
N GLY A 171 -21.63 20.71 -5.31
CA GLY A 171 -23.07 20.46 -5.12
C GLY A 171 -23.51 19.00 -4.99
N GLU A 172 -22.62 18.07 -4.65
CA GLU A 172 -22.99 16.65 -4.45
C GLU A 172 -23.21 16.33 -2.96
N THR A 173 -24.47 16.00 -2.57
CA THR A 173 -24.83 15.41 -1.27
C THR A 173 -24.90 13.88 -1.36
N PRO A 174 -24.11 13.09 -0.61
CA PRO A 174 -24.23 11.63 -0.59
C PRO A 174 -25.41 11.14 0.28
N VAL A 175 -26.19 10.17 -0.23
CA VAL A 175 -27.19 9.36 0.50
C VAL A 175 -26.98 7.88 0.12
N PRO A 176 -27.53 6.93 0.88
CA PRO A 176 -26.80 5.95 1.68
C PRO A 176 -25.97 4.95 0.84
N GLU A 177 -24.73 4.66 1.26
CA GLU A 177 -23.92 3.66 0.58
C GLU A 177 -24.42 2.24 0.91
N LYS A 178 -24.93 1.56 -0.12
CA LYS A 178 -25.09 0.10 -0.12
C LYS A 178 -23.73 -0.55 0.16
N PRO A 179 -23.69 -1.79 0.69
CA PRO A 179 -22.45 -2.56 0.70
C PRO A 179 -21.80 -2.59 -0.69
N SER A 180 -20.48 -2.57 -0.73
CA SER A 180 -19.72 -2.74 -1.95
C SER A 180 -19.99 -4.13 -2.53
N VAL A 181 -19.98 -4.23 -3.86
CA VAL A 181 -20.11 -5.52 -4.56
C VAL A 181 -18.94 -6.41 -4.11
N PRO A 182 -19.18 -7.66 -3.68
CA PRO A 182 -18.10 -8.54 -3.29
C PRO A 182 -17.13 -8.74 -4.45
N ALA A 183 -15.86 -8.40 -4.22
CA ALA A 183 -14.80 -8.49 -5.22
C ALA A 183 -14.13 -9.86 -5.21
N ASP A 184 -13.32 -10.14 -6.23
CA ASP A 184 -12.46 -11.33 -6.32
C ASP A 184 -13.17 -12.67 -6.14
N LEU A 185 -14.42 -12.79 -6.60
CA LEU A 185 -15.12 -14.08 -6.68
C LEU A 185 -14.28 -15.05 -7.52
N ARG A 186 -13.73 -16.07 -6.87
CA ARG A 186 -12.83 -17.07 -7.46
C ARG A 186 -13.14 -18.46 -6.94
N SER A 187 -12.76 -19.48 -7.72
CA SER A 187 -12.73 -20.85 -7.23
C SER A 187 -11.35 -21.15 -6.63
N THR A 188 -11.31 -21.75 -5.44
CA THR A 188 -10.07 -22.14 -4.77
C THR A 188 -9.79 -23.64 -4.85
N GLU A 189 -10.85 -24.45 -4.97
CA GLU A 189 -10.76 -25.91 -5.10
C GLU A 189 -11.90 -26.38 -6.02
N LYS A 190 -11.62 -27.37 -6.87
CA LYS A 190 -12.62 -28.05 -7.71
C LYS A 190 -12.36 -29.55 -7.70
N THR A 191 -13.44 -30.32 -7.70
CA THR A 191 -13.42 -31.77 -7.92
C THR A 191 -14.36 -32.11 -9.07
N ALA A 192 -14.52 -33.39 -9.39
CA ALA A 192 -15.53 -33.84 -10.35
C ALA A 192 -16.97 -33.50 -9.90
N THR A 193 -17.23 -33.28 -8.61
CA THR A 193 -18.60 -33.09 -8.08
C THR A 193 -18.73 -31.92 -7.12
N SER A 194 -17.72 -31.08 -6.98
CA SER A 194 -17.76 -29.90 -6.12
C SER A 194 -16.92 -28.75 -6.61
N VAL A 195 -17.31 -27.53 -6.24
CA VAL A 195 -16.57 -26.28 -6.46
C VAL A 195 -16.58 -25.47 -5.16
N LYS A 196 -15.40 -25.11 -4.66
CA LYS A 196 -15.23 -24.20 -3.53
C LYS A 196 -14.95 -22.79 -4.06
N LEU A 197 -15.77 -21.85 -3.63
CA LEU A 197 -15.74 -20.44 -3.99
C LEU A 197 -15.28 -19.59 -2.80
N ASN A 198 -14.56 -18.52 -3.10
CA ASN A 198 -14.10 -17.53 -2.13
C ASN A 198 -14.17 -16.14 -2.78
N TRP A 199 -14.40 -15.10 -1.98
CA TRP A 199 -14.46 -13.70 -2.42
C TRP A 199 -13.96 -12.78 -1.31
N SER A 200 -13.67 -11.54 -1.66
CA SER A 200 -13.25 -10.52 -0.71
C SER A 200 -14.45 -10.01 0.10
N LEU A 201 -14.22 -9.64 1.37
CA LEU A 201 -15.28 -9.05 2.19
C LEU A 201 -15.79 -7.77 1.53
N SER A 202 -17.09 -7.51 1.71
CA SER A 202 -17.71 -6.28 1.24
C SER A 202 -17.63 -5.25 2.36
N GLU A 203 -17.47 -4.00 1.97
CA GLU A 203 -17.38 -2.86 2.88
C GLU A 203 -18.59 -1.96 2.68
N GLY A 204 -18.97 -1.23 3.70
CA GLY A 204 -20.08 -0.30 3.62
C GLY A 204 -20.28 0.39 4.96
N PRO A 205 -21.12 1.43 5.00
CA PRO A 205 -21.43 2.16 6.22
C PRO A 205 -22.15 1.31 7.27
N GLN A 206 -22.70 0.14 6.87
CA GLN A 206 -23.31 -0.84 7.76
C GLN A 206 -22.55 -2.17 7.66
N PRO A 207 -22.37 -2.91 8.76
CA PRO A 207 -21.77 -4.24 8.74
C PRO A 207 -22.49 -5.20 7.78
N VAL A 208 -21.73 -6.00 7.03
CA VAL A 208 -22.28 -7.06 6.18
C VAL A 208 -22.74 -8.22 7.07
N LEU A 209 -24.02 -8.60 6.94
CA LEU A 209 -24.64 -9.68 7.70
C LEU A 209 -24.42 -11.04 7.01
N GLN A 210 -24.64 -11.09 5.70
CA GLN A 210 -24.59 -12.34 4.91
C GLN A 210 -24.39 -12.03 3.41
N TYR A 211 -24.16 -13.07 2.63
CA TYR A 211 -24.02 -13.03 1.18
C TYR A 211 -25.07 -13.92 0.51
N GLU A 212 -25.56 -13.47 -0.64
CA GLU A 212 -26.38 -14.30 -1.53
C GLU A 212 -25.56 -14.71 -2.75
N LEU A 213 -25.43 -16.01 -2.96
CA LEU A 213 -24.86 -16.61 -4.17
C LEU A 213 -25.97 -17.03 -5.12
N ARG A 214 -25.78 -16.73 -6.40
CA ARG A 214 -26.64 -17.15 -7.49
C ARG A 214 -25.89 -18.09 -8.43
N ARG A 215 -26.39 -19.31 -8.63
CA ARG A 215 -25.85 -20.29 -9.59
C ARG A 215 -26.73 -20.34 -10.85
N ASN A 216 -26.09 -20.32 -12.01
CA ASN A 216 -26.72 -20.43 -13.34
C ASN A 216 -27.89 -19.45 -13.54
N GLY A 217 -27.86 -18.30 -12.85
CA GLY A 217 -28.92 -17.30 -12.92
C GLY A 217 -30.25 -17.72 -12.28
N ALA A 218 -30.37 -18.83 -11.56
CA ALA A 218 -31.65 -19.29 -11.01
C ALA A 218 -31.60 -19.73 -9.56
N ASP A 219 -30.58 -20.51 -9.17
CA ASP A 219 -30.51 -21.07 -7.81
C ASP A 219 -29.86 -20.06 -6.86
N SER A 220 -30.52 -19.72 -5.75
CA SER A 220 -30.00 -18.82 -4.72
C SER A 220 -29.61 -19.55 -3.43
N PHE A 221 -28.50 -19.15 -2.83
CA PHE A 221 -27.97 -19.70 -1.58
C PHE A 221 -27.51 -18.55 -0.68
N LEU A 222 -27.88 -18.58 0.62
CA LEU A 222 -27.40 -17.61 1.62
C LEU A 222 -26.26 -18.21 2.44
N VAL A 223 -25.24 -17.40 2.70
CA VAL A 223 -24.07 -17.78 3.51
C VAL A 223 -23.58 -16.62 4.37
N ASP A 224 -23.10 -16.93 5.58
CA ASP A 224 -22.66 -15.91 6.54
C ASP A 224 -21.17 -15.59 6.43
N ASN A 225 -20.43 -16.30 5.58
CA ASN A 225 -18.98 -16.19 5.44
C ASN A 225 -18.60 -16.02 3.96
N PRO A 226 -17.44 -15.42 3.65
CA PRO A 226 -16.99 -15.20 2.28
C PRO A 226 -16.48 -16.48 1.56
N VAL A 227 -17.00 -17.64 1.95
CA VAL A 227 -16.61 -18.96 1.42
C VAL A 227 -17.87 -19.80 1.22
N TYR A 228 -17.98 -20.45 0.07
CA TYR A 228 -19.06 -21.38 -0.23
C TYR A 228 -18.55 -22.64 -0.91
N ASN A 229 -18.87 -23.82 -0.36
CA ASN A 229 -18.54 -25.10 -0.97
C ASN A 229 -19.80 -25.70 -1.61
N ASN A 230 -19.88 -25.64 -2.94
CA ASN A 230 -21.00 -26.19 -3.70
C ASN A 230 -20.74 -27.65 -4.08
N THR A 231 -21.50 -28.58 -3.51
CA THR A 231 -21.35 -30.02 -3.72
C THR A 231 -22.50 -30.62 -4.52
N GLY A 232 -22.31 -31.82 -5.10
CA GLY A 232 -23.35 -32.51 -5.86
C GLY A 232 -23.46 -32.04 -7.31
N LEU A 233 -22.39 -31.47 -7.85
CA LEU A 233 -22.29 -31.04 -9.24
C LEU A 233 -21.99 -32.22 -10.17
N GLN A 234 -22.27 -32.05 -11.46
CA GLN A 234 -21.95 -33.06 -12.49
C GLN A 234 -20.47 -32.92 -12.92
N PRO A 235 -19.74 -34.03 -13.18
CA PRO A 235 -18.39 -34.00 -13.72
C PRO A 235 -18.29 -33.34 -15.10
N GLY A 236 -17.20 -32.61 -15.33
CA GLY A 236 -16.91 -31.95 -16.60
C GLY A 236 -17.95 -30.92 -17.02
N THR A 237 -18.70 -30.33 -16.09
CA THR A 237 -19.81 -29.40 -16.36
C THR A 237 -19.47 -27.99 -15.92
N ALA A 238 -19.77 -27.00 -16.77
CA ALA A 238 -19.58 -25.60 -16.45
C ALA A 238 -20.77 -25.04 -15.65
N TYR A 239 -20.47 -24.31 -14.59
CA TYR A 239 -21.42 -23.61 -13.73
C TYR A 239 -21.04 -22.14 -13.64
N SER A 240 -22.04 -21.26 -13.64
CA SER A 240 -21.85 -19.81 -13.49
C SER A 240 -22.28 -19.37 -12.10
N TYR A 241 -21.47 -18.54 -11.42
CA TYR A 241 -21.70 -18.05 -10.06
C TYR A 241 -21.61 -16.53 -9.99
N GLN A 242 -22.52 -15.92 -9.24
CA GLN A 242 -22.46 -14.52 -8.85
C GLN A 242 -22.70 -14.41 -7.34
N VAL A 243 -22.18 -13.37 -6.69
CA VAL A 243 -22.41 -13.11 -5.27
C VAL A 243 -22.74 -11.65 -5.02
N ARG A 244 -23.61 -11.36 -4.05
CA ARG A 244 -23.87 -10.00 -3.55
C ARG A 244 -23.87 -9.97 -2.03
N ALA A 245 -23.56 -8.81 -1.45
CA ALA A 245 -23.59 -8.60 -0.01
C ALA A 245 -24.95 -8.07 0.46
N ILE A 246 -25.31 -8.44 1.70
CA ILE A 246 -26.50 -7.98 2.40
C ILE A 246 -26.06 -7.46 3.77
N ASP A 247 -26.36 -6.19 4.10
CA ASP A 247 -26.02 -5.61 5.40
C ASP A 247 -27.02 -5.94 6.51
N VAL A 248 -26.67 -5.57 7.75
CA VAL A 248 -27.48 -5.77 8.96
C VAL A 248 -28.85 -5.06 8.94
N ILE A 249 -29.08 -4.12 8.02
CA ILE A 249 -30.37 -3.42 7.86
C ILE A 249 -31.09 -3.82 6.55
N GLY A 250 -30.55 -4.77 5.80
CA GLY A 250 -31.17 -5.37 4.61
C GLY A 250 -30.85 -4.68 3.28
N ASN A 251 -29.92 -3.72 3.22
CA ASN A 251 -29.47 -3.19 1.93
C ASN A 251 -28.64 -4.23 1.19
N THR A 252 -28.74 -4.21 -0.13
CA THR A 252 -28.02 -5.16 -1.00
C THR A 252 -27.11 -4.44 -1.98
N SER A 253 -25.93 -5.01 -2.21
CA SER A 253 -25.08 -4.64 -3.35
C SER A 253 -25.68 -5.16 -4.66
N GLU A 254 -25.16 -4.66 -5.79
CA GLU A 254 -25.32 -5.39 -7.06
C GLU A 254 -24.61 -6.76 -6.98
N PHE A 255 -24.98 -7.67 -7.87
CA PHE A 255 -24.25 -8.93 -8.02
C PHE A 255 -22.87 -8.70 -8.64
N SER A 256 -21.89 -9.49 -8.20
CA SER A 256 -20.57 -9.57 -8.81
C SER A 256 -20.66 -9.93 -10.30
N THR A 257 -19.58 -9.68 -11.02
CA THR A 257 -19.36 -10.32 -12.33
C THR A 257 -19.47 -11.83 -12.18
N ALA A 258 -20.06 -12.48 -13.17
CA ALA A 258 -20.24 -13.92 -13.15
C ALA A 258 -18.89 -14.65 -13.31
N LEU A 259 -18.59 -15.55 -12.37
CA LEU A 259 -17.50 -16.50 -12.47
C LEU A 259 -18.02 -17.81 -13.07
N THR A 260 -17.47 -18.21 -14.20
CA THR A 260 -17.72 -19.54 -14.77
C THR A 260 -16.64 -20.51 -14.30
N VAL A 261 -17.05 -21.61 -13.67
CA VAL A 261 -16.17 -22.68 -13.17
C VAL A 261 -16.62 -24.01 -13.76
N ARG A 262 -15.68 -24.79 -14.30
CA ARG A 262 -15.93 -26.15 -14.76
C ARG A 262 -15.46 -27.15 -13.71
N THR A 263 -16.31 -28.11 -13.34
CA THR A 263 -15.88 -29.25 -12.52
C THR A 263 -14.89 -30.12 -13.29
N GLN A 264 -14.05 -30.85 -12.56
CA GLN A 264 -13.13 -31.79 -13.18
C GLN A 264 -13.90 -32.89 -13.91
N SER A 265 -13.25 -33.50 -14.90
CA SER A 265 -13.81 -34.66 -15.58
C SER A 265 -13.83 -35.89 -14.68
N GLU A 266 -14.67 -36.87 -15.01
CA GLU A 266 -14.73 -38.15 -14.32
C GLU A 266 -13.34 -38.82 -14.38
N GLY A 267 -12.66 -38.94 -13.23
CA GLY A 267 -11.27 -39.40 -13.13
C GLY A 267 -10.26 -38.40 -12.53
N GLY A 268 -10.63 -37.13 -12.32
CA GLY A 268 -9.88 -36.21 -11.43
C GLY A 268 -8.69 -35.47 -12.03
N GLY A 269 -8.71 -35.13 -13.34
CA GLY A 269 -7.72 -34.24 -13.95
C GLY A 269 -8.31 -33.39 -15.09
N ASP A 270 -7.76 -32.20 -15.28
CA ASP A 270 -8.07 -31.31 -16.41
C ASP A 270 -7.28 -31.72 -17.67
N ALA A 271 -7.83 -31.41 -18.86
CA ALA A 271 -7.20 -31.68 -20.13
C ALA A 271 -6.10 -30.65 -20.47
N LYS A 272 -4.99 -31.10 -21.07
CA LYS A 272 -3.91 -30.23 -21.57
C LYS A 272 -4.43 -29.17 -22.55
N PRO A 273 -3.79 -27.99 -22.65
CA PRO A 273 -4.12 -26.99 -23.65
C PRO A 273 -3.99 -27.47 -25.09
N THR A 274 -4.83 -26.94 -25.99
CA THR A 274 -4.74 -27.23 -27.42
C THR A 274 -3.46 -26.66 -28.03
N THR A 275 -2.86 -27.42 -28.94
CA THR A 275 -1.62 -27.07 -29.62
C THR A 275 -1.80 -25.83 -30.51
N PRO A 276 -0.98 -24.77 -30.34
CA PRO A 276 -1.00 -23.63 -31.25
C PRO A 276 -0.43 -24.00 -32.62
N VAL A 277 -0.91 -23.34 -33.68
CA VAL A 277 -0.38 -23.46 -35.04
C VAL A 277 0.40 -22.20 -35.39
N LEU A 278 1.71 -22.33 -35.62
CA LEU A 278 2.66 -21.24 -35.84
C LEU A 278 2.77 -20.87 -37.33
N SER A 279 2.73 -19.57 -37.64
CA SER A 279 2.81 -18.99 -38.97
C SER A 279 3.81 -17.82 -39.03
N LEU A 280 4.49 -17.65 -40.17
CA LEU A 280 5.38 -16.52 -40.42
C LEU A 280 4.55 -15.29 -40.82
N ALA A 281 4.78 -14.15 -40.19
CA ALA A 281 4.13 -12.89 -40.53
C ALA A 281 5.01 -12.03 -41.45
N GLU A 282 6.27 -11.80 -41.07
CA GLU A 282 7.22 -10.98 -41.82
C GLU A 282 8.65 -11.43 -41.52
N VAL A 283 9.55 -11.21 -42.49
CA VAL A 283 10.98 -11.36 -42.30
C VAL A 283 11.71 -10.19 -42.93
N THR A 284 12.63 -9.58 -42.19
CA THR A 284 13.54 -8.55 -42.67
C THR A 284 14.99 -9.03 -42.55
N GLN A 285 15.96 -8.14 -42.75
CA GLN A 285 17.37 -8.44 -42.51
C GLN A 285 17.72 -8.55 -41.01
N SER A 286 16.91 -7.95 -40.14
CA SER A 286 17.19 -7.85 -38.70
C SER A 286 15.97 -8.19 -37.83
N SER A 287 14.91 -8.76 -38.41
CA SER A 287 13.75 -9.21 -37.66
C SER A 287 13.02 -10.39 -38.28
N VAL A 288 12.41 -11.23 -37.43
CA VAL A 288 11.44 -12.28 -37.80
C VAL A 288 10.18 -12.09 -36.97
N SER A 289 9.06 -11.79 -37.64
CA SER A 289 7.75 -11.65 -37.01
C SER A 289 6.94 -12.94 -37.17
N LEU A 290 6.46 -13.47 -36.06
CA LEU A 290 5.72 -14.73 -35.92
C LEU A 290 4.30 -14.45 -35.44
N THR A 291 3.35 -15.28 -35.88
CA THR A 291 1.96 -15.30 -35.38
C THR A 291 1.50 -16.72 -35.16
N TRP A 292 0.55 -16.96 -34.25
CA TRP A 292 0.00 -18.31 -34.05
C TRP A 292 -1.50 -18.29 -33.76
N THR A 293 -2.15 -19.44 -33.92
CA THR A 293 -3.56 -19.60 -33.51
C THR A 293 -3.68 -19.61 -31.99
N PRO A 294 -4.66 -18.89 -31.40
CA PRO A 294 -4.95 -19.00 -29.97
C PRO A 294 -5.23 -20.45 -29.56
N SER A 295 -4.76 -20.80 -28.37
CA SER A 295 -4.96 -22.10 -27.72
C SER A 295 -6.16 -21.99 -26.79
N THR A 296 -6.82 -23.12 -26.56
CA THR A 296 -7.94 -23.28 -25.64
C THR A 296 -7.56 -24.32 -24.60
N SER A 297 -7.90 -24.08 -23.34
CA SER A 297 -7.84 -25.09 -22.28
C SER A 297 -9.08 -24.91 -21.40
N ASP A 298 -9.49 -25.99 -20.73
CA ASP A 298 -10.54 -25.93 -19.70
C ASP A 298 -10.05 -25.13 -18.47
N SER A 299 -8.74 -25.03 -18.32
CA SER A 299 -8.04 -24.08 -17.46
C SER A 299 -7.55 -22.89 -18.32
N GLN A 300 -7.59 -21.66 -17.80
CA GLN A 300 -7.25 -20.49 -18.62
C GLN A 300 -5.79 -20.57 -19.12
N ILE A 301 -5.52 -20.19 -20.37
CA ILE A 301 -4.13 -20.04 -20.85
C ILE A 301 -3.45 -18.91 -20.08
N VAL A 302 -2.30 -19.17 -19.47
CA VAL A 302 -1.54 -18.17 -18.70
C VAL A 302 -0.42 -17.54 -19.52
N ARG A 303 0.22 -18.30 -20.43
CA ARG A 303 1.29 -17.81 -21.28
C ARG A 303 1.56 -18.70 -22.50
N TYR A 304 2.25 -18.12 -23.47
CA TYR A 304 2.95 -18.83 -24.54
C TYR A 304 4.46 -18.81 -24.29
N GLN A 305 5.15 -19.86 -24.70
CA GLN A 305 6.61 -19.90 -24.74
C GLN A 305 7.07 -20.16 -26.17
N ILE A 306 7.98 -19.32 -26.64
CA ILE A 306 8.58 -19.40 -27.97
C ILE A 306 9.96 -20.04 -27.83
N GLY A 307 10.24 -21.01 -28.69
CA GLY A 307 11.56 -21.58 -28.85
C GLY A 307 12.23 -21.16 -30.14
N ARG A 308 13.55 -21.00 -30.09
CA ARG A 308 14.44 -20.72 -31.22
C ARG A 308 15.58 -21.74 -31.25
N ASN A 309 15.80 -22.37 -32.40
CA ASN A 309 16.83 -23.39 -32.61
C ASN A 309 16.81 -24.51 -31.55
N GLY A 310 15.61 -24.97 -31.19
CA GLY A 310 15.39 -26.07 -30.24
C GLY A 310 15.36 -25.68 -28.77
N TRP A 311 15.54 -24.39 -28.43
CA TRP A 311 15.54 -23.92 -27.03
C TRP A 311 14.46 -22.89 -26.77
N PRO A 312 13.72 -22.97 -25.65
CA PRO A 312 12.83 -21.90 -25.23
C PRO A 312 13.64 -20.64 -24.90
N PHE A 313 13.23 -19.48 -25.40
CA PHE A 313 13.98 -18.23 -25.15
C PHE A 313 13.10 -17.01 -24.84
N GLN A 314 11.79 -17.06 -25.13
CA GLN A 314 10.88 -15.95 -24.84
C GLN A 314 9.54 -16.44 -24.29
N THR A 315 8.96 -15.67 -23.37
CA THR A 315 7.62 -15.91 -22.82
C THR A 315 6.70 -14.75 -23.17
N ILE A 316 5.50 -15.06 -23.65
CA ILE A 316 4.50 -14.09 -24.11
C ILE A 316 3.22 -14.28 -23.29
N ALA A 317 2.59 -13.16 -22.90
CA ALA A 317 1.31 -13.19 -22.19
C ALA A 317 0.22 -13.87 -23.03
N SER A 318 -0.71 -14.58 -22.40
CA SER A 318 -1.72 -15.39 -23.09
C SER A 318 -2.68 -14.63 -24.02
N VAL A 319 -2.83 -13.32 -23.83
CA VAL A 319 -3.65 -12.45 -24.69
C VAL A 319 -2.99 -12.11 -26.03
N THR A 320 -1.68 -12.40 -26.18
CA THR A 320 -0.92 -12.05 -27.37
C THR A 320 -0.61 -13.31 -28.19
N THR A 321 -0.90 -13.25 -29.48
CA THR A 321 -0.64 -14.36 -30.43
C THR A 321 0.32 -13.98 -31.55
N ALA A 322 1.22 -13.05 -31.26
CA ALA A 322 2.25 -12.57 -32.16
C ALA A 322 3.55 -12.24 -31.40
N TYR A 323 4.68 -12.31 -32.08
CA TYR A 323 5.98 -11.91 -31.54
C TYR A 323 6.95 -11.55 -32.65
N THR A 324 7.78 -10.52 -32.44
CA THR A 324 8.86 -10.15 -33.37
C THR A 324 10.21 -10.36 -32.69
N ASP A 325 10.98 -11.31 -33.21
CA ASP A 325 12.39 -11.51 -32.84
C ASP A 325 13.24 -10.49 -33.60
N SER A 326 13.77 -9.50 -32.89
CA SER A 326 14.66 -8.46 -33.46
C SER A 326 16.15 -8.75 -33.23
N ASP A 327 16.46 -9.85 -32.54
CA ASP A 327 17.83 -10.27 -32.22
C ASP A 327 18.29 -11.35 -33.20
N VAL A 328 18.16 -11.06 -34.51
CA VAL A 328 18.53 -11.97 -35.60
C VAL A 328 19.54 -11.31 -36.53
N THR A 329 20.52 -12.10 -36.95
CA THR A 329 21.53 -11.70 -37.95
C THR A 329 20.97 -11.85 -39.37
N ALA A 330 21.35 -10.96 -40.29
CA ALA A 330 21.03 -11.03 -41.71
C ALA A 330 21.57 -12.33 -42.36
N ASP A 331 20.93 -12.75 -43.46
CA ASP A 331 21.25 -13.95 -44.24
C ASP A 331 21.40 -15.25 -43.42
N THR A 332 20.76 -15.34 -42.25
CA THR A 332 20.89 -16.45 -41.30
C THR A 332 19.58 -17.22 -41.16
N GLN A 333 19.67 -18.55 -41.10
CA GLN A 333 18.50 -19.43 -40.92
C GLN A 333 18.24 -19.70 -39.42
N TYR A 334 16.98 -19.60 -39.02
CA TYR A 334 16.48 -19.88 -37.67
C TYR A 334 15.30 -20.85 -37.72
N GLU A 335 15.12 -21.64 -36.65
CA GLU A 335 13.96 -22.50 -36.46
C GLU A 335 13.13 -22.05 -35.26
N TYR A 336 11.81 -21.91 -35.40
CA TYR A 336 10.89 -21.45 -34.35
C TYR A 336 9.76 -22.43 -34.05
N TYR A 337 9.36 -22.52 -32.79
CA TYR A 337 8.15 -23.22 -32.33
C TYR A 337 7.48 -22.47 -31.17
N VAL A 338 6.21 -22.77 -30.88
CA VAL A 338 5.44 -22.19 -29.76
C VAL A 338 4.71 -23.29 -28.99
N VAL A 339 4.63 -23.15 -27.67
CA VAL A 339 3.79 -23.96 -26.76
C VAL A 339 2.94 -23.06 -25.87
N ALA A 340 1.77 -23.53 -25.46
CA ALA A 340 0.90 -22.84 -24.51
C ALA A 340 0.96 -23.51 -23.14
N GLN A 341 0.86 -22.71 -22.07
CA GLN A 341 0.68 -23.20 -20.70
C GLN A 341 -0.63 -22.67 -20.12
N ASP A 342 -1.34 -23.49 -19.37
CA ASP A 342 -2.49 -23.04 -18.58
C ASP A 342 -2.17 -22.70 -17.13
N THR A 343 -3.19 -22.24 -16.41
CA THR A 343 -3.15 -21.93 -14.98
C THR A 343 -2.86 -23.13 -14.08
N GLU A 344 -2.95 -24.36 -14.59
CA GLU A 344 -2.59 -25.58 -13.86
C GLU A 344 -1.17 -26.06 -14.19
N LEU A 345 -0.40 -25.20 -14.88
CA LEU A 345 0.98 -25.43 -15.28
C LEU A 345 1.15 -26.58 -16.30
N GLN A 346 0.06 -27.02 -16.93
CA GLN A 346 0.13 -28.02 -17.99
C GLN A 346 0.54 -27.37 -19.31
N TRP A 347 1.43 -28.03 -20.06
CA TRP A 347 1.87 -27.58 -21.38
C TRP A 347 1.11 -28.30 -22.49
N SER A 348 0.77 -27.55 -23.55
CA SER A 348 0.33 -28.13 -24.82
C SER A 348 1.43 -28.99 -25.45
N GLU A 349 1.08 -29.75 -26.48
CA GLU A 349 2.11 -30.25 -27.40
C GLU A 349 2.77 -29.06 -28.16
N VAL A 350 3.96 -29.27 -28.70
CA VAL A 350 4.68 -28.26 -29.50
C VAL A 350 3.95 -27.97 -30.82
N SER A 351 3.97 -26.71 -31.26
CA SER A 351 3.47 -26.32 -32.58
C SER A 351 4.26 -26.99 -33.72
N ASN A 352 3.83 -26.77 -34.96
CA ASN A 352 4.71 -26.95 -36.11
C ASN A 352 5.98 -26.09 -35.97
N VAL A 353 7.10 -26.56 -36.52
CA VAL A 353 8.38 -25.83 -36.54
C VAL A 353 8.48 -25.03 -37.83
N LEU A 354 8.73 -23.72 -37.72
CA LEU A 354 9.00 -22.85 -38.87
C LEU A 354 10.49 -22.68 -39.07
N LYS A 355 10.98 -22.86 -40.30
CA LYS A 355 12.35 -22.53 -40.69
C LYS A 355 12.35 -21.24 -41.50
N VAL A 356 13.04 -20.22 -41.01
CA VAL A 356 13.01 -18.86 -41.58
C VAL A 356 14.44 -18.40 -41.84
N LYS A 357 14.70 -17.85 -43.03
CA LYS A 357 15.99 -17.23 -43.36
C LYS A 357 15.80 -15.72 -43.47
N THR A 358 16.57 -14.95 -42.69
CA THR A 358 16.54 -13.47 -42.73
C THR A 358 17.02 -12.95 -44.08
N ALA A 359 16.52 -11.78 -44.47
CA ALA A 359 16.93 -11.14 -45.73
C ALA A 359 18.40 -10.70 -45.67
N GLY A 360 19.04 -10.57 -46.83
CA GLY A 360 20.37 -9.98 -46.93
C GLY A 360 20.32 -8.44 -46.80
N GLU A 361 21.43 -7.83 -46.38
CA GLU A 361 21.53 -6.37 -46.30
C GLU A 361 21.39 -5.72 -47.69
N THR A 362 20.43 -4.81 -47.85
CA THR A 362 20.43 -3.83 -48.94
C THR A 362 20.97 -2.49 -48.43
N PRO A 363 22.15 -2.01 -48.88
CA PRO A 363 22.64 -0.70 -48.49
C PRO A 363 21.77 0.38 -49.12
N VAL A 364 21.17 1.27 -48.31
CA VAL A 364 20.60 2.54 -48.81
C VAL A 364 21.70 3.61 -48.70
N PRO A 365 22.20 4.18 -49.81
CA PRO A 365 23.24 5.21 -49.76
C PRO A 365 22.66 6.55 -49.31
N GLY A 366 23.13 7.09 -48.18
CA GLY A 366 22.94 8.53 -47.86
C GLY A 366 22.70 8.89 -46.40
N ASN A 367 22.13 8.02 -45.55
CA ASN A 367 21.84 8.38 -44.16
C ASN A 367 23.02 8.11 -43.22
N PRO A 368 23.25 8.97 -42.20
CA PRO A 368 24.19 8.68 -41.12
C PRO A 368 23.85 7.35 -40.43
N SER A 369 24.88 6.60 -40.01
CA SER A 369 24.66 5.49 -39.08
C SER A 369 24.24 6.02 -37.70
N LEU A 370 23.47 5.23 -36.95
CA LEU A 370 23.22 5.52 -35.54
C LEU A 370 24.54 5.65 -34.76
N PRO A 371 24.68 6.60 -33.81
CA PRO A 371 25.79 6.63 -32.86
C PRO A 371 25.81 5.36 -32.00
N LEU A 372 26.97 4.72 -31.87
CA LEU A 372 27.14 3.51 -31.05
C LEU A 372 27.67 3.86 -29.66
N ASP A 373 27.60 2.92 -28.72
CA ASP A 373 28.15 3.04 -27.36
C ASP A 373 27.63 4.25 -26.56
N PHE A 374 26.40 4.71 -26.85
CA PHE A 374 25.78 5.82 -26.13
C PHE A 374 25.56 5.45 -24.66
N LYS A 375 26.25 6.17 -23.77
CA LYS A 375 26.30 5.86 -22.35
C LYS A 375 26.51 7.11 -21.50
N SER A 376 26.24 6.98 -20.20
CA SER A 376 26.67 7.97 -19.21
C SER A 376 28.03 7.56 -18.65
N THR A 377 28.96 8.52 -18.57
CA THR A 377 30.32 8.29 -18.03
C THR A 377 30.53 8.90 -16.66
N GLU A 378 29.76 9.94 -16.31
CA GLU A 378 29.80 10.58 -15.00
C GLU A 378 28.44 11.16 -14.63
N GLN A 379 28.12 11.13 -13.34
CA GLN A 379 26.91 11.70 -12.76
C GLN A 379 27.27 12.40 -11.45
N THR A 380 26.78 13.62 -11.27
CA THR A 380 26.83 14.37 -10.00
C THR A 380 25.41 14.63 -9.51
N THR A 381 25.24 15.47 -8.49
CA THR A 381 23.92 15.89 -8.01
C THR A 381 23.22 16.85 -8.97
N THR A 382 23.99 17.55 -9.81
CA THR A 382 23.50 18.61 -10.71
C THR A 382 24.02 18.47 -12.14
N SER A 383 24.67 17.35 -12.48
CA SER A 383 25.15 17.11 -13.84
C SER A 383 25.15 15.63 -14.26
N VAL A 384 25.00 15.41 -15.57
CA VAL A 384 25.19 14.11 -16.24
C VAL A 384 26.10 14.29 -17.45
N THR A 385 27.16 13.49 -17.54
CA THR A 385 28.07 13.44 -18.69
C THR A 385 27.74 12.21 -19.56
N LEU A 386 27.55 12.46 -20.85
CA LEU A 386 27.20 11.50 -21.90
C LEU A 386 28.35 11.34 -22.89
N ASP A 387 28.57 10.10 -23.33
CA ASP A 387 29.62 9.72 -24.27
C ASP A 387 29.10 8.74 -25.33
N TRP A 388 29.70 8.75 -26.52
CA TRP A 388 29.31 7.90 -27.66
C TRP A 388 30.42 7.78 -28.71
N SER A 389 30.36 6.72 -29.50
CA SER A 389 31.21 6.47 -30.65
C SER A 389 30.73 7.26 -31.89
N LYS A 390 31.69 7.80 -32.64
CA LYS A 390 31.40 8.59 -33.85
C LYS A 390 30.66 7.76 -34.91
N ALA A 391 29.48 8.23 -35.32
CA ALA A 391 28.72 7.69 -36.45
C ALA A 391 29.51 7.72 -37.78
N LYS A 392 29.28 6.71 -38.63
CA LYS A 392 30.01 6.48 -39.90
C LYS A 392 29.46 7.36 -41.03
N VAL A 393 29.78 8.66 -41.00
CA VAL A 393 29.51 9.61 -42.09
C VAL A 393 30.56 10.74 -42.11
N ALA A 394 30.75 11.39 -43.28
CA ALA A 394 31.57 12.59 -43.40
C ALA A 394 30.83 13.78 -42.76
N HIS A 395 31.49 14.51 -41.85
CA HIS A 395 30.94 15.65 -41.09
C HIS A 395 29.60 15.36 -40.41
N VAL A 396 29.65 14.99 -39.13
CA VAL A 396 28.48 14.60 -38.34
C VAL A 396 28.26 15.55 -37.17
N GLN A 397 27.00 15.88 -36.92
CA GLN A 397 26.51 16.51 -35.68
C GLN A 397 25.54 15.57 -34.98
N TYR A 398 25.23 15.83 -33.72
CA TYR A 398 24.33 15.01 -32.91
C TYR A 398 23.27 15.86 -32.23
N ASP A 399 22.01 15.45 -32.36
CA ASP A 399 20.92 15.99 -31.54
C ASP A 399 20.75 15.12 -30.31
N LEU A 400 20.81 15.76 -29.15
CA LEU A 400 20.54 15.15 -27.85
C LEU A 400 19.14 15.54 -27.37
N PHE A 401 18.45 14.56 -26.79
CA PHE A 401 17.11 14.71 -26.23
C PHE A 401 17.13 14.28 -24.76
N ARG A 402 16.38 14.99 -23.92
CA ARG A 402 16.10 14.61 -22.53
C ARG A 402 14.59 14.55 -22.33
N ASP A 403 14.09 13.42 -21.84
CA ASP A 403 12.67 13.14 -21.63
C ASP A 403 11.83 13.41 -22.88
N ASN A 404 12.33 12.97 -24.05
CA ASN A 404 11.79 13.21 -25.39
C ASN A 404 11.78 14.67 -25.88
N VAL A 405 12.30 15.61 -25.11
CA VAL A 405 12.43 17.03 -25.50
C VAL A 405 13.83 17.28 -26.04
N PHE A 406 13.93 18.03 -27.15
CA PHE A 406 15.22 18.44 -27.71
C PHE A 406 15.99 19.26 -26.68
N LEU A 407 17.19 18.79 -26.32
CA LEU A 407 18.06 19.46 -25.37
C LEU A 407 19.03 20.38 -26.12
N GLN A 408 19.90 19.80 -26.96
CA GLN A 408 20.93 20.55 -27.66
C GLN A 408 21.53 19.77 -28.83
N ARG A 409 22.02 20.49 -29.84
CA ARG A 409 22.87 19.96 -30.92
C ARG A 409 24.35 20.13 -30.60
N VAL A 410 25.15 19.08 -30.75
CA VAL A 410 26.59 19.05 -30.45
C VAL A 410 27.42 18.48 -31.60
N GLY A 411 28.71 18.81 -31.66
CA GLY A 411 29.61 18.36 -32.73
C GLY A 411 30.36 17.06 -32.45
N SER A 412 30.53 16.69 -31.18
CA SER A 412 31.25 15.48 -30.76
C SER A 412 30.96 15.16 -29.29
N ALA A 413 31.27 13.92 -28.88
CA ALA A 413 31.33 13.52 -27.48
C ALA A 413 32.60 14.06 -26.78
N PRO A 414 32.63 14.16 -25.43
CA PRO A 414 31.49 14.01 -24.52
C PRO A 414 30.64 15.28 -24.44
N PHE A 415 29.41 15.15 -23.92
CA PHE A 415 28.53 16.27 -23.57
C PHE A 415 28.11 16.18 -22.10
N THR A 416 28.13 17.31 -21.39
CA THR A 416 27.68 17.38 -19.99
C THR A 416 26.44 18.25 -19.87
N ASP A 417 25.32 17.63 -19.48
CA ASP A 417 24.09 18.34 -19.10
C ASP A 417 24.22 18.81 -17.65
N THR A 418 24.24 20.12 -17.42
CA THR A 418 24.30 20.75 -16.08
C THR A 418 22.96 21.36 -15.64
N SER A 419 21.88 21.07 -16.37
CA SER A 419 20.54 21.62 -16.12
C SER A 419 19.60 20.64 -15.41
N VAL A 420 20.16 19.58 -14.85
CA VAL A 420 19.44 18.51 -14.16
C VAL A 420 19.36 18.78 -12.66
N LEU A 421 18.31 18.26 -12.02
CA LEU A 421 18.07 18.32 -10.59
C LEU A 421 18.54 17.01 -9.94
N HIS A 422 18.86 17.05 -8.65
CA HIS A 422 19.31 15.89 -7.87
C HIS A 422 18.20 14.84 -7.68
N SER A 423 18.60 13.58 -7.44
CA SER A 423 17.71 12.45 -7.15
C SER A 423 16.59 12.24 -8.19
N ARG A 424 16.82 12.61 -9.45
CA ARG A 424 15.81 12.57 -10.52
C ARG A 424 16.26 11.63 -11.63
N LEU A 425 15.34 10.79 -12.08
CA LEU A 425 15.52 9.94 -13.24
C LEU A 425 15.27 10.75 -14.52
N TYR A 426 16.18 10.63 -15.48
CA TYR A 426 16.10 11.25 -16.80
C TYR A 426 16.27 10.20 -17.90
N GLY A 427 15.54 10.35 -19.01
CA GLY A 427 15.73 9.55 -20.22
C GLY A 427 16.48 10.33 -21.30
N TYR A 428 17.64 9.86 -21.73
CA TYR A 428 18.43 10.48 -22.80
C TYR A 428 18.37 9.67 -24.10
N GLN A 429 18.31 10.38 -25.23
CA GLN A 429 18.44 9.79 -26.57
C GLN A 429 19.34 10.64 -27.46
N ILE A 430 19.93 10.01 -28.47
CA ILE A 430 20.81 10.65 -29.45
C ILE A 430 20.45 10.24 -30.88
N GLN A 431 20.60 11.14 -31.85
CA GLN A 431 20.59 10.84 -33.28
C GLN A 431 21.75 11.56 -34.00
N ALA A 432 22.29 10.95 -35.05
CA ALA A 432 23.33 11.55 -35.89
C ALA A 432 22.72 12.32 -37.06
N ILE A 433 23.33 13.43 -37.44
CA ILE A 433 22.91 14.29 -38.57
C ILE A 433 24.12 14.55 -39.47
N ASP A 434 23.96 14.34 -40.79
CA ASP A 434 25.02 14.66 -41.78
C ASP A 434 25.05 16.15 -42.17
N SER A 435 26.00 16.52 -43.03
CA SER A 435 26.16 17.88 -43.54
C SER A 435 25.00 18.39 -44.42
N VAL A 436 24.07 17.53 -44.81
CA VAL A 436 22.92 17.85 -45.69
C VAL A 436 21.60 17.83 -44.89
N GLY A 437 21.64 17.43 -43.62
CA GLY A 437 20.49 17.41 -42.70
C GLY A 437 19.77 16.06 -42.62
N ASN A 438 20.28 14.99 -43.25
CA ASN A 438 19.71 13.66 -43.08
C ASN A 438 20.04 13.14 -41.68
N SER A 439 19.07 12.46 -41.06
CA SER A 439 19.21 11.93 -39.70
C SER A 439 19.28 10.41 -39.70
N SER A 440 20.01 9.83 -38.75
CA SER A 440 19.85 8.43 -38.37
C SER A 440 18.51 8.24 -37.64
N GLU A 441 18.14 6.98 -37.36
CA GLU A 441 17.18 6.69 -36.29
C GLU A 441 17.67 7.24 -34.95
N ARG A 442 16.75 7.41 -33.98
CA ARG A 442 17.11 7.72 -32.59
C ARG A 442 17.65 6.48 -31.88
N SER A 443 18.55 6.68 -30.92
CA SER A 443 18.98 5.60 -30.04
C SER A 443 17.83 5.10 -29.17
N GLU A 444 18.01 3.90 -28.62
CA GLU A 444 17.27 3.49 -27.42
C GLU A 444 17.42 4.51 -26.29
N THR A 445 16.45 4.54 -25.38
CA THR A 445 16.47 5.49 -24.25
C THR A 445 17.48 5.03 -23.21
N LEU A 446 18.50 5.85 -22.98
CA LEU A 446 19.44 5.71 -21.87
C LEU A 446 18.84 6.34 -20.62
N LEU A 447 18.47 5.53 -19.64
CA LEU A 447 17.99 5.99 -18.35
C LEU A 447 19.16 6.33 -17.41
N VAL A 448 19.17 7.55 -16.86
CA VAL A 448 20.21 8.05 -15.96
C VAL A 448 19.57 8.75 -14.77
N THR A 449 19.95 8.33 -13.55
CA THR A 449 19.53 8.99 -12.32
C THR A 449 20.64 9.88 -11.78
N THR A 450 20.37 11.15 -11.52
CA THR A 450 21.34 12.04 -10.86
C THR A 450 21.55 11.62 -9.41
N LYS A 451 22.75 11.91 -8.88
CA LYS A 451 23.05 11.63 -7.47
C LYS A 451 22.19 12.52 -6.56
N SER A 452 21.98 12.10 -5.33
CA SER A 452 21.33 12.90 -4.29
C SER A 452 22.30 13.91 -3.68
N GLU A 453 21.82 15.10 -3.29
CA GLU A 453 22.58 16.04 -2.45
C GLU A 453 23.02 15.35 -1.14
N PRO A 454 24.26 15.56 -0.66
CA PRO A 454 24.66 15.04 0.64
C PRO A 454 24.11 15.92 1.77
N SER A 455 23.17 15.36 2.55
CA SER A 455 23.08 15.54 4.00
C SER A 455 22.09 14.52 4.59
N ASP A 456 22.59 13.45 5.21
CA ASP A 456 21.85 12.64 6.19
C ASP A 456 22.83 12.07 7.21
N ASP A 457 23.13 12.84 8.26
CA ASP A 457 23.98 12.37 9.36
C ASP A 457 23.23 11.38 10.28
N ARG A 458 22.02 10.90 9.93
CA ARG A 458 21.24 9.99 10.79
C ARG A 458 20.81 8.75 10.01
N PRO A 459 20.75 7.57 10.65
CA PRO A 459 20.11 6.41 10.04
C PRO A 459 18.63 6.65 9.75
N THR A 460 18.09 5.93 8.76
CA THR A 460 16.63 5.83 8.59
C THR A 460 16.00 5.17 9.82
N PRO A 461 14.76 5.53 10.20
CA PRO A 461 14.03 4.79 11.21
C PRO A 461 13.89 3.31 10.85
N PRO A 462 13.88 2.40 11.84
CA PRO A 462 13.53 1.00 11.59
C PRO A 462 12.11 0.89 11.03
N GLY A 463 11.94 0.14 9.95
CA GLY A 463 10.63 -0.05 9.31
C GLY A 463 9.79 -1.13 9.98
N ASN A 464 8.47 -1.07 9.84
CA ASN A 464 7.56 -2.19 10.08
C ASN A 464 7.77 -2.94 11.42
N LEU A 465 7.93 -2.19 12.52
CA LEU A 465 7.98 -2.79 13.85
C LEU A 465 6.66 -3.52 14.10
N ARG A 466 6.73 -4.78 14.54
CA ARG A 466 5.55 -5.65 14.75
C ARG A 466 5.79 -6.70 15.84
N GLN A 467 4.71 -7.17 16.44
CA GLN A 467 4.73 -8.34 17.34
C GLN A 467 4.67 -9.64 16.53
N THR A 468 5.54 -10.60 16.84
CA THR A 468 5.61 -11.91 16.16
C THR A 468 5.23 -13.07 17.08
N ALA A 469 5.36 -12.92 18.40
CA ALA A 469 4.91 -13.91 19.39
C ALA A 469 4.64 -13.26 20.76
N ALA A 470 3.96 -13.98 21.66
CA ALA A 470 3.82 -13.60 23.07
C ALA A 470 3.68 -14.83 23.98
N THR A 471 4.19 -14.69 25.20
CA THR A 471 3.91 -15.58 26.34
C THR A 471 3.14 -14.79 27.41
N MET A 472 2.86 -15.43 28.54
CA MET A 472 2.35 -14.73 29.72
C MET A 472 3.29 -13.65 30.26
N THR A 473 4.59 -13.75 30.00
CA THR A 473 5.59 -12.84 30.59
C THR A 473 6.56 -12.24 29.59
N SER A 474 6.31 -12.43 28.30
CA SER A 474 7.16 -11.88 27.25
C SER A 474 6.41 -11.58 25.96
N VAL A 475 6.98 -10.68 25.15
CA VAL A 475 6.55 -10.43 23.76
C VAL A 475 7.78 -10.46 22.85
N SER A 476 7.64 -11.08 21.67
CA SER A 476 8.68 -11.07 20.63
C SER A 476 8.32 -10.04 19.56
N LEU A 477 9.29 -9.24 19.18
CA LEU A 477 9.17 -8.14 18.21
C LEU A 477 10.13 -8.37 17.04
N GLU A 478 9.75 -7.85 15.88
CA GLU A 478 10.55 -7.84 14.64
C GLU A 478 10.39 -6.49 13.93
N TRP A 479 11.42 -6.02 13.23
CA TRP A 479 11.41 -4.82 12.41
C TRP A 479 12.33 -4.98 11.18
N ASP A 480 12.11 -4.12 10.19
CA ASP A 480 12.91 -4.06 8.98
C ASP A 480 14.17 -3.21 9.21
N ALA A 481 15.26 -3.55 8.52
CA ALA A 481 16.56 -2.92 8.72
C ALA A 481 16.57 -1.44 8.33
N SER A 482 17.26 -0.64 9.14
CA SER A 482 17.61 0.75 8.85
C SER A 482 18.79 0.84 7.88
N PHE A 483 18.84 1.94 7.13
CA PHE A 483 19.97 2.32 6.30
C PHE A 483 20.70 3.53 6.91
N SER A 484 22.03 3.54 6.84
CA SER A 484 22.86 4.72 7.14
C SER A 484 24.09 4.69 6.24
N ALA A 485 24.44 5.85 5.66
CA ALA A 485 25.66 6.00 4.87
C ALA A 485 26.94 5.78 5.71
N LEU A 486 26.88 6.05 7.02
CA LEU A 486 27.95 5.82 8.00
C LEU A 486 27.93 4.39 8.58
N GLY A 487 26.97 3.57 8.16
CA GLY A 487 26.70 2.25 8.71
C GLY A 487 25.88 2.31 10.00
N VAL A 488 24.94 1.38 10.16
CA VAL A 488 24.20 1.20 11.41
C VAL A 488 25.12 0.56 12.44
N ALA A 489 25.22 1.12 13.64
CA ALA A 489 26.01 0.59 14.75
C ALA A 489 25.17 -0.19 15.75
N SER A 490 23.93 0.22 16.00
CA SER A 490 23.04 -0.43 16.96
C SER A 490 21.58 -0.05 16.76
N TYR A 491 20.66 -0.86 17.28
CA TYR A 491 19.26 -0.49 17.47
C TYR A 491 18.97 -0.20 18.94
N ARG A 492 18.04 0.70 19.20
CA ARG A 492 17.43 0.92 20.51
C ARG A 492 15.98 0.51 20.46
N LEU A 493 15.61 -0.48 21.27
CA LEU A 493 14.23 -0.83 21.54
C LEU A 493 13.79 -0.14 22.83
N ILE A 494 12.70 0.61 22.74
CA ILE A 494 12.20 1.44 23.83
C ILE A 494 10.83 0.92 24.25
N THR A 495 10.69 0.61 25.54
CA THR A 495 9.41 0.29 26.18
C THR A 495 8.89 1.52 26.92
N PHE A 496 7.64 1.91 26.63
CA PHE A 496 7.01 3.04 27.32
C PHE A 496 6.83 2.73 28.81
N GLY A 497 7.27 3.66 29.65
CA GLY A 497 7.34 3.48 31.11
C GLY A 497 8.29 2.37 31.60
N GLY A 498 9.18 1.85 30.75
CA GLY A 498 10.11 0.77 31.05
C GLY A 498 11.57 1.08 30.67
N GLU A 499 12.41 0.06 30.63
CA GLU A 499 13.82 0.20 30.25
C GLU A 499 14.01 0.25 28.73
N THR A 500 15.10 0.89 28.30
CA THR A 500 15.55 0.90 26.90
C THR A 500 16.62 -0.17 26.72
N VAL A 501 16.47 -1.00 25.70
CA VAL A 501 17.44 -2.04 25.33
C VAL A 501 18.24 -1.57 24.12
N SER A 502 19.57 -1.68 24.18
CA SER A 502 20.44 -1.48 23.01
C SER A 502 20.85 -2.83 22.42
N LEU A 503 20.76 -2.96 21.11
CA LEU A 503 20.95 -4.18 20.33
C LEU A 503 22.00 -3.94 19.25
N ASP A 504 22.72 -4.96 18.81
CA ASP A 504 23.72 -4.80 17.77
C ASP A 504 23.12 -4.43 16.40
N ALA A 505 23.96 -3.97 15.47
CA ALA A 505 23.57 -3.53 14.13
C ALA A 505 22.87 -4.59 13.27
N THR A 506 22.99 -5.88 13.62
CA THR A 506 22.43 -7.00 12.85
C THR A 506 21.16 -7.57 13.46
N THR A 507 20.81 -7.14 14.68
CA THR A 507 19.63 -7.62 15.39
C THR A 507 18.38 -6.96 14.85
N LEU A 508 17.50 -7.76 14.23
CA LEU A 508 16.21 -7.33 13.68
C LEU A 508 15.01 -7.93 14.43
N THR A 509 15.28 -8.76 15.45
CA THR A 509 14.27 -9.38 16.31
C THR A 509 14.69 -9.28 17.77
N TYR A 510 13.72 -9.16 18.68
CA TYR A 510 14.00 -9.15 20.12
C TYR A 510 12.81 -9.63 20.95
N THR A 511 13.08 -10.42 21.99
CA THR A 511 12.07 -10.86 22.97
C THR A 511 12.22 -10.07 24.26
N VAL A 512 11.19 -9.31 24.61
CA VAL A 512 11.10 -8.56 25.86
C VAL A 512 10.51 -9.48 26.92
N GLU A 513 11.29 -9.82 27.95
CA GLU A 513 10.88 -10.70 29.06
C GLU A 513 10.44 -9.92 30.31
N GLY A 514 9.97 -10.63 31.35
CA GLY A 514 9.62 -10.06 32.65
C GLY A 514 8.34 -9.23 32.68
N LEU A 515 7.49 -9.36 31.66
CA LEU A 515 6.22 -8.64 31.53
C LEU A 515 5.12 -9.28 32.39
N THR A 516 4.13 -8.48 32.79
CA THR A 516 2.89 -8.96 33.40
C THR A 516 1.93 -9.52 32.36
N ALA A 517 1.30 -10.65 32.65
CA ALA A 517 0.31 -11.30 31.80
C ALA A 517 -0.95 -10.46 31.55
N ALA A 518 -1.64 -10.74 30.45
CA ALA A 518 -2.87 -10.06 30.01
C ALA A 518 -2.74 -8.52 29.92
N LYS A 519 -1.52 -8.00 29.69
CA LYS A 519 -1.27 -6.56 29.63
C LYS A 519 -0.71 -6.17 28.27
N THR A 520 -1.20 -5.04 27.77
CA THR A 520 -0.68 -4.38 26.57
C THR A 520 0.42 -3.40 26.96
N TYR A 521 1.54 -3.49 26.24
CA TYR A 521 2.69 -2.61 26.33
C TYR A 521 2.88 -1.88 25.01
N GLN A 522 3.53 -0.72 25.06
CA GLN A 522 3.85 0.08 23.88
C GLN A 522 5.36 0.04 23.64
N PHE A 523 5.75 -0.17 22.39
CA PHE A 523 7.13 -0.26 21.95
C PHE A 523 7.38 0.64 20.75
N LEU A 524 8.60 1.16 20.66
CA LEU A 524 9.14 1.79 19.46
C LEU A 524 10.61 1.40 19.33
N ALA A 525 11.15 1.49 18.12
CA ALA A 525 12.57 1.31 17.85
C ALA A 525 13.22 2.56 17.22
N GLY A 526 14.53 2.69 17.37
CA GLY A 526 15.37 3.66 16.65
C GLY A 526 16.73 3.04 16.33
N ALA A 527 17.41 3.55 15.30
CA ALA A 527 18.74 3.11 14.90
C ALA A 527 19.79 4.17 15.20
N LEU A 528 21.00 3.75 15.58
CA LEU A 528 22.17 4.61 15.69
C LEU A 528 23.18 4.25 14.63
N ASP A 529 23.82 5.24 14.03
CA ASP A 529 25.00 5.04 13.19
C ASP A 529 26.29 4.87 14.02
N THR A 530 27.40 4.68 13.31
CA THR A 530 28.75 4.58 13.87
C THR A 530 29.24 5.86 14.56
N GLU A 531 28.63 7.00 14.28
CA GLU A 531 28.91 8.29 14.91
C GLU A 531 27.96 8.60 16.09
N LYS A 532 27.04 7.68 16.41
CA LYS A 532 26.03 7.75 17.47
C LYS A 532 24.91 8.75 17.22
N ASN A 533 24.63 9.09 15.97
CA ASN A 533 23.45 9.85 15.62
C ASN A 533 22.22 8.93 15.60
N LEU A 534 21.15 9.35 16.26
CA LEU A 534 19.90 8.58 16.39
C LEU A 534 18.92 8.94 15.28
N SER A 535 18.32 7.92 14.66
CA SER A 535 17.24 8.04 13.68
C SER A 535 15.98 8.68 14.27
N GLY A 536 15.00 8.98 13.40
CA GLY A 536 13.61 9.11 13.83
C GLY A 536 13.06 7.81 14.45
N PRO A 537 11.93 7.87 15.19
CA PRO A 537 11.30 6.67 15.74
C PRO A 537 10.66 5.81 14.64
N SER A 538 10.57 4.51 14.85
CA SER A 538 9.69 3.61 14.09
C SER A 538 8.21 3.94 14.33
N ASN A 539 7.30 3.19 13.69
CA ASN A 539 5.91 3.10 14.16
C ASN A 539 5.85 2.58 15.60
N VAL A 540 4.83 3.00 16.35
CA VAL A 540 4.55 2.49 17.71
C VAL A 540 3.76 1.19 17.60
N VAL A 541 4.23 0.15 18.30
CA VAL A 541 3.53 -1.15 18.40
C VAL A 541 2.88 -1.30 19.76
N HIS A 542 1.61 -1.68 19.77
CA HIS A 542 0.86 -2.06 20.96
C HIS A 542 0.90 -3.60 21.08
N ALA A 543 1.92 -4.15 21.74
CA ALA A 543 2.08 -5.59 21.87
C ALA A 543 1.49 -6.09 23.20
N SER A 544 0.78 -7.22 23.16
CA SER A 544 0.11 -7.77 24.34
C SER A 544 0.69 -9.11 24.73
N THR A 545 0.99 -9.29 26.01
CA THR A 545 1.28 -10.61 26.60
C THR A 545 0.02 -11.47 26.57
N SER A 546 0.19 -12.79 26.44
CA SER A 546 -0.90 -13.75 26.55
C SER A 546 -1.59 -13.68 27.92
N ALA A 547 -2.85 -14.11 27.97
CA ALA A 547 -3.62 -14.13 29.21
C ALA A 547 -3.01 -15.09 30.24
N ALA A 548 -3.17 -14.77 31.53
CA ALA A 548 -2.74 -15.65 32.59
C ALA A 548 -3.52 -16.97 32.57
N ILE A 549 -2.78 -18.08 32.59
CA ILE A 549 -3.37 -19.41 32.63
C ILE A 549 -3.85 -19.67 34.07
N SER A 550 -5.13 -19.97 34.22
CA SER A 550 -5.73 -20.22 35.54
C SER A 550 -5.32 -21.57 36.10
N GLU A 551 -5.21 -21.68 37.42
CA GLU A 551 -5.01 -22.97 38.07
C GLU A 551 -6.21 -23.88 37.84
N TRP A 552 -5.95 -25.17 37.59
CA TRP A 552 -7.00 -26.16 37.42
C TRP A 552 -7.83 -26.28 38.70
N LYS A 553 -9.14 -26.18 38.54
CA LYS A 553 -10.16 -26.36 39.59
C LYS A 553 -11.05 -27.54 39.26
N THR A 554 -11.55 -28.21 40.30
CA THR A 554 -12.64 -29.20 40.24
C THR A 554 -14.00 -28.53 40.01
N ALA A 555 -14.94 -29.25 39.39
CA ALA A 555 -16.30 -28.77 39.08
C ALA A 555 -16.34 -27.54 38.14
N GLN A 556 -15.22 -27.25 37.48
CA GLN A 556 -15.10 -26.22 36.45
C GLN A 556 -15.27 -26.88 35.07
N SER A 557 -16.06 -26.24 34.20
CA SER A 557 -16.14 -26.63 32.79
C SER A 557 -14.95 -26.06 32.01
N TYR A 558 -14.34 -26.92 31.21
CA TYR A 558 -13.24 -26.60 30.29
C TYR A 558 -13.64 -26.98 28.87
N LEU A 559 -13.35 -26.09 27.93
CA LEU A 559 -13.48 -26.31 26.50
C LEU A 559 -12.19 -26.88 25.91
N GLU A 560 -12.28 -27.49 24.74
CA GLU A 560 -11.09 -27.93 24.01
C GLU A 560 -10.22 -26.71 23.69
N GLY A 561 -8.93 -26.80 23.99
CA GLY A 561 -7.97 -25.70 23.85
C GLY A 561 -7.78 -24.83 25.10
N ASP A 562 -8.64 -24.95 26.12
CA ASP A 562 -8.44 -24.26 27.40
C ASP A 562 -7.11 -24.69 28.03
N LYS A 563 -6.37 -23.72 28.56
CA LYS A 563 -5.11 -23.98 29.26
C LYS A 563 -5.30 -23.80 30.76
N VAL A 564 -4.66 -24.66 31.55
CA VAL A 564 -4.66 -24.60 33.01
C VAL A 564 -3.28 -24.92 33.58
N THR A 565 -2.96 -24.40 34.76
CA THR A 565 -1.78 -24.84 35.53
C THR A 565 -2.17 -25.90 36.56
N TYR A 566 -1.38 -26.97 36.70
CA TYR A 566 -1.57 -27.99 37.74
C TYR A 566 -0.22 -28.62 38.10
N GLY A 567 0.13 -28.63 39.40
CA GLY A 567 1.37 -29.24 39.88
C GLY A 567 2.66 -28.55 39.41
N GLY A 568 2.59 -27.27 39.01
CA GLY A 568 3.73 -26.51 38.47
C GLY A 568 3.86 -26.55 36.95
N ASP A 569 3.09 -27.41 36.28
CA ASP A 569 3.08 -27.57 34.83
C ASP A 569 1.83 -26.94 34.20
N THR A 570 1.92 -26.59 32.93
CA THR A 570 0.77 -26.12 32.14
C THR A 570 0.21 -27.28 31.32
N TYR A 571 -1.11 -27.37 31.23
CA TYR A 571 -1.83 -28.37 30.45
C TYR A 571 -2.85 -27.72 29.54
N ILE A 572 -3.10 -28.34 28.38
CA ILE A 572 -4.17 -27.99 27.45
C ILE A 572 -5.27 -29.05 27.49
N CYS A 573 -6.52 -28.60 27.51
CA CYS A 573 -7.70 -29.44 27.47
C CYS A 573 -7.88 -30.03 26.06
N LEU A 574 -7.92 -31.36 25.95
CA LEU A 574 -8.03 -32.07 24.67
C LEU A 574 -9.47 -32.34 24.25
N ASN A 575 -10.37 -32.44 25.22
CA ASN A 575 -11.78 -32.75 25.00
C ASN A 575 -12.63 -31.95 26.01
N PRO A 576 -13.70 -31.26 25.58
CA PRO A 576 -14.52 -30.46 26.49
C PRO A 576 -15.11 -31.32 27.61
N HIS A 577 -15.00 -30.87 28.86
CA HIS A 577 -15.51 -31.61 30.02
C HIS A 577 -15.72 -30.71 31.24
N THR A 578 -16.57 -31.15 32.16
CA THR A 578 -16.59 -30.60 33.53
C THR A 578 -15.69 -31.46 34.40
N SER A 579 -14.66 -30.84 34.97
CA SER A 579 -13.62 -31.50 35.76
C SER A 579 -14.17 -32.19 37.01
N GLN A 580 -13.61 -33.36 37.31
CA GLN A 580 -13.85 -34.12 38.53
C GLN A 580 -12.53 -34.32 39.29
N ILE A 581 -12.61 -34.71 40.56
CA ILE A 581 -11.42 -34.83 41.44
C ILE A 581 -10.35 -35.79 40.88
N ASP A 582 -10.76 -36.84 40.18
CA ASP A 582 -9.86 -37.84 39.57
C ASP A 582 -9.45 -37.49 38.13
N TRP A 583 -10.02 -36.43 37.56
CA TRP A 583 -9.75 -35.97 36.17
C TRP A 583 -8.77 -34.79 36.13
N LYS A 584 -7.84 -34.77 37.08
CA LYS A 584 -6.81 -33.75 37.16
C LYS A 584 -5.76 -33.90 36.04
N PRO A 585 -5.14 -32.79 35.60
CA PRO A 585 -4.07 -32.86 34.60
C PRO A 585 -2.90 -33.75 35.07
N GLY A 586 -2.29 -34.47 34.13
CA GLY A 586 -1.22 -35.44 34.41
C GLY A 586 -1.68 -36.86 34.75
N SER A 587 -2.90 -37.05 35.28
CA SER A 587 -3.48 -38.41 35.52
C SER A 587 -4.63 -38.79 34.60
N ALA A 588 -5.17 -37.84 33.83
CA ALA A 588 -6.23 -38.07 32.83
C ALA A 588 -5.74 -37.68 31.42
N PRO A 589 -4.90 -38.52 30.77
CA PRO A 589 -4.22 -38.18 29.51
C PRO A 589 -5.14 -38.08 28.30
N THR A 590 -6.37 -38.58 28.39
CA THR A 590 -7.41 -38.41 27.36
C THR A 590 -8.10 -37.05 27.43
N LEU A 591 -8.00 -36.35 28.56
CA LEU A 591 -8.62 -35.04 28.80
C LEU A 591 -7.60 -33.90 28.80
N TRP A 592 -6.36 -34.18 29.23
CA TRP A 592 -5.30 -33.18 29.38
C TRP A 592 -4.01 -33.63 28.73
N ALA A 593 -3.37 -32.73 27.97
CA ALA A 593 -2.00 -32.89 27.51
C ALA A 593 -1.10 -31.84 28.16
N LEU A 594 0.15 -32.20 28.43
CA LEU A 594 1.16 -31.24 28.87
C LEU A 594 1.36 -30.19 27.77
N TRP A 595 1.25 -28.92 28.12
CA TRP A 595 1.42 -27.79 27.23
C TRP A 595 2.74 -27.08 27.54
N VAL A 596 3.59 -26.98 26.53
CA VAL A 596 4.83 -26.20 26.58
C VAL A 596 4.68 -25.06 25.58
N GLU A 597 4.72 -23.83 26.06
CA GLU A 597 4.71 -22.64 25.19
C GLU A 597 6.08 -22.59 24.48
N GLN A 598 6.12 -22.84 23.16
CA GLN A 598 7.37 -22.80 22.40
C GLN A 598 7.62 -21.41 21.80
N ALA A 599 8.87 -20.95 21.88
CA ALA A 599 9.43 -20.04 20.89
C ALA A 599 9.52 -20.80 19.55
N GLY A 600 8.88 -20.29 18.49
CA GLY A 600 8.51 -21.06 17.31
C GLY A 600 9.64 -21.91 16.66
N GLY A 601 9.28 -23.09 16.15
CA GLY A 601 10.07 -23.79 15.13
C GLY A 601 10.32 -25.30 15.22
N LYS A 602 9.80 -26.07 16.21
CA LYS A 602 9.98 -27.54 16.21
C LYS A 602 8.69 -28.31 16.50
N LEU A 603 8.35 -29.23 15.58
CA LEU A 603 7.25 -30.19 15.71
C LEU A 603 7.61 -31.32 16.68
N TYR A 604 6.68 -31.73 17.55
CA TYR A 604 6.82 -32.92 18.40
C TYR A 604 6.32 -34.17 17.68
N PRO A 605 7.16 -35.21 17.48
CA PRO A 605 6.71 -36.50 16.96
C PRO A 605 5.79 -37.16 18.00
N GLY A 606 4.48 -37.22 17.72
CA GLY A 606 3.50 -37.93 18.55
C GLY A 606 2.20 -37.19 18.85
N LEU A 607 2.11 -35.88 18.60
CA LEU A 607 0.85 -35.14 18.74
C LEU A 607 0.02 -35.17 17.45
N PRO A 608 -1.32 -35.14 17.51
CA PRO A 608 -2.19 -35.04 16.33
C PRO A 608 -1.86 -33.79 15.50
N LYS A 609 -1.93 -33.89 14.16
CA LYS A 609 -1.64 -32.79 13.20
C LYS A 609 -2.36 -31.47 13.48
N LYS A 610 -3.50 -31.48 14.18
CA LYS A 610 -4.25 -30.27 14.56
C LYS A 610 -3.60 -29.46 15.70
N TRP A 611 -2.66 -30.04 16.42
CA TRP A 611 -1.98 -29.48 17.60
C TRP A 611 -0.48 -29.27 17.40
N GLN A 612 0.04 -29.76 16.28
CA GLN A 612 1.37 -29.48 15.76
C GLN A 612 1.33 -28.17 14.98
#